data_AF-A0A2B4S2B7-F1
#
_entry.id   AF-A0A2B4S2B7-F1
#
_cell.length_a   1.000
_cell.length_b   1.000
_cell.length_c   1.000
_cell.angle_alpha   90.00
_cell.angle_beta   90.00
_cell.angle_gamma   90.00
#
_symmetry.space_group_name_H-M   'P 1'
#
loop_
_entity.id
_entity.type
_entity.pdbx_description
1 polymer ?
#
loop_
_entity_poly.entity_id
_entity_poly.type
_entity_poly.pdbx_seq_one_letter_code
_entity_poly.pdbx_strand_id
1 'polypeptide(L)'
;MYNTELLNTSERLQWENVSGTGYAYVGHCQSENWIKAGCRKDVAREMVLLFSDRNPGSTVKISWSHWKPYLISLACRCATEAKRQKLHWFALQYYGECWGSSEPLQELFPRYPIDSEERCVGESFKPCKDEDAKSMCVGRAFRAYFYEFKKQPGEQVSHQGVASGGGYGCQRAVDVAFVIDTSGSVTQANFNRIIQFLKLFVDRFDFPDSGTRFALLRYDHHVCIDLTLEDSVLYTLHGLKNKVGEMLYTGGSTLTHLALQEVKDKIFKGAPRYGVPRTCILMTDGITHGGSLTVKQPSAYLRALGVHIIAIGVGSEVDSRELAYIAEKNVILLTSFDEVLAKAHQTIEQLVRGTCGTVN
;
A
#
# COMPACT_ATOMS: atom_id res chain seq x y z
N MET A 1 25.95 24.36 26.35
CA MET A 1 24.60 24.88 26.62
C MET A 1 23.80 24.78 25.34
N TYR A 2 22.97 23.75 25.22
CA TYR A 2 21.86 23.71 24.28
C TYR A 2 20.63 23.31 25.09
N ASN A 3 19.57 24.09 24.92
CA ASN A 3 18.43 24.25 25.82
C ASN A 3 17.74 22.93 26.17
N THR A 4 17.88 22.53 27.43
CA THR A 4 16.92 21.70 28.16
C THR A 4 15.98 22.64 28.90
N GLU A 5 14.87 23.03 28.28
CA GLU A 5 13.65 23.48 28.98
C GLU A 5 12.54 23.80 27.98
N LEU A 6 11.46 23.02 28.08
CA LEU A 6 10.05 23.29 27.74
C LEU A 6 9.37 21.98 27.31
N LEU A 7 9.25 21.05 28.26
CA LEU A 7 8.16 20.08 28.25
C LEU A 7 7.60 20.02 29.67
N ASN A 8 6.56 20.82 29.88
CA ASN A 8 5.80 20.91 31.11
C ASN A 8 5.06 19.59 31.36
N THR A 9 5.01 19.19 32.62
CA THR A 9 4.66 17.87 33.15
C THR A 9 3.15 17.59 33.15
N SER A 10 2.71 16.58 32.39
CA SER A 10 1.81 15.50 32.83
C SER A 10 1.86 14.36 31.80
N GLU A 11 2.05 13.12 32.27
CA GLU A 11 2.01 11.86 31.50
C GLU A 11 3.14 11.55 30.50
N ARG A 12 4.39 11.46 30.98
CA ARG A 12 5.39 10.60 30.31
C ARG A 12 5.00 9.14 30.55
N LEU A 13 4.45 8.47 29.53
CA LEU A 13 4.19 7.03 29.54
C LEU A 13 5.49 6.27 29.84
N GLN A 14 5.57 5.58 30.98
CA GLN A 14 6.71 4.76 31.35
C GLN A 14 6.60 3.37 30.73
N TRP A 15 7.62 3.00 29.94
CA TRP A 15 7.75 1.70 29.29
C TRP A 15 9.07 1.11 29.74
N GLU A 16 9.03 -0.03 30.45
CA GLU A 16 10.24 -0.71 30.89
C GLU A 16 10.51 -1.92 30.01
N ASN A 17 11.79 -2.11 29.71
CA ASN A 17 12.28 -3.33 29.09
C ASN A 17 12.26 -4.43 30.17
N VAL A 18 11.24 -5.28 30.16
CA VAL A 18 11.16 -6.40 31.08
C VAL A 18 12.08 -7.50 30.54
N SER A 19 13.29 -7.54 31.09
CA SER A 19 14.24 -8.66 31.03
C SER A 19 14.34 -9.37 29.68
N GLY A 20 14.60 -8.64 28.59
CA GLY A 20 14.95 -9.21 27.28
C GLY A 20 13.79 -9.90 26.53
N THR A 21 12.53 -9.66 26.92
CA THR A 21 11.35 -10.41 26.41
C THR A 21 10.25 -9.54 25.77
N GLY A 22 10.44 -8.21 25.74
CA GLY A 22 9.50 -7.25 25.14
C GLY A 22 9.16 -6.09 26.08
N TYR A 23 8.61 -5.01 25.53
CA TYR A 23 8.19 -3.83 26.29
C TYR A 23 6.81 -4.09 26.93
N ALA A 24 6.75 -4.03 28.26
CA ALA A 24 5.49 -3.99 28.99
C ALA A 24 5.11 -2.53 29.29
N TYR A 25 3.82 -2.22 29.22
CA TYR A 25 3.31 -0.96 29.76
C TYR A 25 3.37 -1.02 31.28
N VAL A 26 3.99 -0.01 31.91
CA VAL A 26 4.10 0.07 33.38
C VAL A 26 3.03 1.02 33.98
N GLY A 27 2.11 1.51 33.15
CA GLY A 27 0.98 2.36 33.56
C GLY A 27 -0.39 1.67 33.51
N HIS A 28 -1.44 2.42 33.86
CA HIS A 28 -2.83 1.95 33.79
C HIS A 28 -3.42 2.19 32.39
N CYS A 29 -3.67 1.13 31.62
CA CYS A 29 -4.22 1.28 30.28
C CYS A 29 -5.72 1.55 30.40
N GLN A 30 -6.15 2.77 30.07
CA GLN A 30 -7.53 3.20 30.19
C GLN A 30 -8.40 2.63 29.05
N SER A 31 -8.51 1.30 28.96
CA SER A 31 -9.41 0.64 28.01
C SER A 31 -10.88 1.02 28.18
N GLU A 32 -11.22 1.63 29.33
CA GLU A 32 -12.54 2.18 29.61
C GLU A 32 -12.92 3.37 28.73
N ASN A 33 -11.99 3.97 27.98
CA ASN A 33 -12.22 5.15 27.14
C ASN A 33 -12.49 4.86 25.66
N TRP A 34 -12.52 3.60 25.26
CA TRP A 34 -12.87 3.19 23.90
C TRP A 34 -13.79 1.97 23.90
N ILE A 35 -14.46 1.72 22.78
CA ILE A 35 -15.36 0.60 22.56
C ILE A 35 -14.86 -0.24 21.39
N LYS A 36 -15.03 -1.56 21.51
CA LYS A 36 -14.74 -2.51 20.43
C LYS A 36 -15.74 -2.30 19.30
N ALA A 37 -15.25 -2.19 18.07
CA ALA A 37 -16.05 -1.87 16.89
C ALA A 37 -16.00 -2.98 15.81
N GLY A 38 -15.38 -4.12 16.15
CA GLY A 38 -15.44 -5.37 15.39
C GLY A 38 -14.24 -5.63 14.48
N CYS A 39 -14.14 -6.89 14.04
CA CYS A 39 -13.16 -7.37 13.07
C CYS A 39 -13.66 -7.12 11.64
N ARG A 40 -12.83 -6.53 10.77
CA ARG A 40 -13.17 -6.30 9.36
C ARG A 40 -11.98 -6.55 8.44
N LYS A 41 -12.27 -6.66 7.15
CA LYS A 41 -11.25 -6.70 6.09
C LYS A 41 -10.36 -5.45 6.13
N ASP A 42 -9.09 -5.61 5.79
CA ASP A 42 -8.10 -4.53 5.69
C ASP A 42 -8.65 -3.31 4.94
N VAL A 43 -8.59 -2.14 5.59
CA VAL A 43 -8.99 -0.85 5.01
C VAL A 43 -7.84 0.15 5.02
N ALA A 44 -6.58 -0.31 5.10
CA ALA A 44 -5.37 0.52 5.26
C ALA A 44 -5.24 1.71 4.29
N ARG A 45 -5.99 1.71 3.19
CA ARG A 45 -6.12 2.82 2.23
C ARG A 45 -6.93 4.02 2.73
N GLU A 46 -7.85 3.82 3.67
CA GLU A 46 -8.74 4.83 4.26
C GLU A 46 -8.30 5.21 5.69
N MET A 47 -7.14 4.70 6.11
CA MET A 47 -6.57 4.91 7.43
C MET A 47 -5.12 5.41 7.30
N VAL A 48 -4.66 6.09 8.33
CA VAL A 48 -3.28 6.53 8.44
C VAL A 48 -2.53 5.54 9.34
N LEU A 49 -1.40 5.01 8.89
CA LEU A 49 -0.52 4.20 9.75
C LEU A 49 0.13 5.15 10.76
N LEU A 50 -0.10 4.91 12.04
CA LEU A 50 0.49 5.69 13.12
C LEU A 50 1.87 5.14 13.50
N PHE A 51 1.99 3.81 13.58
CA PHE A 51 3.25 3.09 13.73
C PHE A 51 3.08 1.60 13.43
N SER A 52 4.19 0.89 13.22
CA SER A 52 4.20 -0.57 13.03
C SER A 52 5.38 -1.22 13.75
N ASP A 53 5.06 -2.13 14.68
CA ASP A 53 6.06 -2.97 15.36
C ASP A 53 6.62 -4.08 14.44
N ARG A 54 6.02 -4.25 13.26
CA ARG A 54 6.52 -5.17 12.21
C ARG A 54 7.75 -4.62 11.52
N ASN A 55 7.96 -3.31 11.57
CA ASN A 55 9.10 -2.68 10.91
C ASN A 55 10.43 -3.16 11.54
N PRO A 56 11.43 -3.55 10.74
CA PRO A 56 12.73 -3.99 11.24
C PRO A 56 13.43 -2.95 12.13
N GLY A 57 13.20 -1.66 11.86
CA GLY A 57 13.71 -0.54 12.66
C GLY A 57 12.87 -0.16 13.88
N SER A 58 11.72 -0.81 14.12
CA SER A 58 10.88 -0.50 15.28
C SER A 58 11.61 -0.81 16.58
N THR A 59 11.54 0.12 17.54
CA THR A 59 12.07 -0.05 18.90
C THR A 59 11.32 -1.13 19.66
N VAL A 60 10.01 -1.27 19.43
CA VAL A 60 9.17 -2.34 20.01
C VAL A 60 8.99 -3.46 18.99
N LYS A 61 9.20 -4.71 19.42
CA LYS A 61 9.00 -5.93 18.61
C LYS A 61 7.78 -6.70 19.05
N ILE A 62 7.15 -7.40 18.10
CA ILE A 62 6.08 -8.36 18.40
C ILE A 62 6.63 -9.48 19.27
N SER A 63 6.05 -9.67 20.46
CA SER A 63 6.42 -10.75 21.38
C SER A 63 5.39 -11.88 21.31
N TRP A 64 5.72 -12.93 20.56
CA TRP A 64 4.86 -14.11 20.41
C TRP A 64 4.78 -14.98 21.67
N SER A 65 5.88 -15.04 22.43
CA SER A 65 5.95 -15.79 23.70
C SER A 65 5.22 -15.08 24.84
N HIS A 66 5.10 -13.75 24.78
CA HIS A 66 4.38 -12.92 25.76
C HIS A 66 3.26 -12.14 25.07
N TRP A 67 2.43 -12.86 24.31
CA TRP A 67 1.40 -12.29 23.44
C TRP A 67 0.41 -11.37 24.17
N LYS A 68 -0.15 -11.81 25.29
CA LYS A 68 -1.16 -11.02 26.03
C LYS A 68 -0.62 -9.65 26.48
N PRO A 69 0.52 -9.56 27.20
CA PRO A 69 1.13 -8.28 27.54
C PRO A 69 1.44 -7.41 26.32
N TYR A 70 1.94 -8.02 25.24
CA TYR A 70 2.25 -7.31 24.01
C TYR A 70 1.00 -6.69 23.36
N LEU A 71 -0.08 -7.47 23.21
CA LEU A 71 -1.31 -7.00 22.58
C LEU A 71 -1.95 -5.85 23.36
N ILE A 72 -1.95 -5.95 24.69
CA ILE A 72 -2.39 -4.85 25.54
C ILE A 72 -1.54 -3.61 25.28
N SER A 73 -0.21 -3.73 25.33
CA SER A 73 0.73 -2.63 25.04
C SER A 73 0.50 -1.98 23.67
N LEU A 74 0.31 -2.80 22.63
CA LEU A 74 0.01 -2.35 21.27
C LEU A 74 -1.27 -1.50 21.23
N ALA A 75 -2.37 -2.00 21.83
CA ALA A 75 -3.63 -1.28 21.88
C ALA A 75 -3.49 0.07 22.59
N CYS A 76 -2.83 0.10 23.75
CA CYS A 76 -2.69 1.32 24.54
C CYS A 76 -1.83 2.37 23.83
N ARG A 77 -0.68 1.97 23.24
CA ARG A 77 0.13 2.89 22.44
C ARG A 77 -0.63 3.43 21.25
N CYS A 78 -1.42 2.57 20.60
CA CYS A 78 -2.18 2.97 19.44
C CYS A 78 -3.27 3.99 19.79
N ALA A 79 -4.02 3.73 20.86
CA ALA A 79 -5.02 4.65 21.37
C ALA A 79 -4.41 6.01 21.75
N THR A 80 -3.26 6.02 22.45
CA THR A 80 -2.56 7.26 22.81
C THR A 80 -2.15 8.05 21.57
N GLU A 81 -1.54 7.38 20.59
CA GLU A 81 -1.06 8.04 19.38
C GLU A 81 -2.21 8.58 18.52
N ALA A 82 -3.30 7.82 18.39
CA ALA A 82 -4.51 8.26 17.71
C ALA A 82 -5.13 9.49 18.39
N LYS A 83 -5.21 9.51 19.73
CA LYS A 83 -5.67 10.69 20.49
C LYS A 83 -4.75 11.89 20.30
N ARG A 84 -3.42 11.67 20.34
CA ARG A 84 -2.41 12.73 20.10
C ARG A 84 -2.60 13.38 18.73
N GLN A 85 -2.95 12.57 17.73
CA GLN A 85 -3.25 13.03 16.37
C GLN A 85 -4.71 13.47 16.16
N LYS A 86 -5.53 13.52 17.22
CA LYS A 86 -6.95 13.93 17.18
C LYS A 86 -7.80 13.10 16.20
N LEU A 87 -7.55 11.79 16.14
CA LEU A 87 -8.30 10.86 15.31
C LEU A 87 -9.55 10.36 16.05
N HIS A 88 -10.60 10.02 15.29
CA HIS A 88 -11.89 9.60 15.85
C HIS A 88 -11.88 8.17 16.42
N TRP A 89 -10.96 7.34 15.93
CA TRP A 89 -10.85 5.93 16.28
C TRP A 89 -9.45 5.41 15.95
N PHE A 90 -9.14 4.22 16.42
CA PHE A 90 -7.92 3.49 16.07
C PHE A 90 -8.22 2.03 15.71
N ALA A 91 -7.32 1.39 14.99
CA ALA A 91 -7.45 -0.01 14.63
C ALA A 91 -6.10 -0.74 14.75
N LEU A 92 -6.17 -2.02 15.12
CA LEU A 92 -5.01 -2.89 15.23
C LEU A 92 -5.03 -3.94 14.14
N GLN A 93 -3.94 -4.03 13.38
CA GLN A 93 -3.84 -4.87 12.19
C GLN A 93 -2.56 -5.68 12.17
N TYR A 94 -2.63 -6.82 11.47
CA TYR A 94 -1.50 -7.69 11.15
C TYR A 94 -0.56 -7.97 12.33
N TYR A 95 -1.16 -8.23 13.49
CA TYR A 95 -0.51 -8.50 14.77
C TYR A 95 0.37 -7.39 15.36
N GLY A 96 0.54 -6.22 14.72
CA GLY A 96 1.50 -5.23 15.20
C GLY A 96 1.46 -3.86 14.57
N GLU A 97 0.46 -3.59 13.72
CA GLU A 97 0.27 -2.29 13.09
C GLU A 97 -0.82 -1.50 13.82
N CYS A 98 -0.56 -0.22 13.99
CA CYS A 98 -1.49 0.74 14.57
C CYS A 98 -1.96 1.73 13.52
N TRP A 99 -3.27 1.82 13.37
CA TRP A 99 -3.94 2.66 12.38
C TRP A 99 -4.96 3.58 13.05
N GLY A 100 -5.32 4.66 12.38
CA GLY A 100 -6.46 5.51 12.79
C GLY A 100 -6.94 6.40 11.65
N SER A 101 -8.06 7.09 11.86
CA SER A 101 -8.58 8.06 10.91
C SER A 101 -9.35 9.19 11.59
N SER A 102 -9.39 10.34 10.92
CA SER A 102 -10.29 11.45 11.27
C SER A 102 -11.68 11.29 10.64
N GLU A 103 -11.88 10.36 9.70
CA GLU A 103 -13.23 10.03 9.22
C GLU A 103 -13.99 9.21 10.28
N PRO A 104 -15.26 9.51 10.61
CA PRO A 104 -16.03 8.70 11.57
C PRO A 104 -16.27 7.26 11.09
N LEU A 105 -16.35 6.29 12.01
CA LEU A 105 -16.60 4.88 11.66
C LEU A 105 -17.93 4.67 10.92
N GLN A 106 -18.91 5.54 11.13
CA GLN A 106 -20.23 5.46 10.49
C GLN A 106 -20.15 5.64 8.97
N GLU A 107 -19.17 6.38 8.46
CA GLU A 107 -18.91 6.55 7.01
C GLU A 107 -18.08 5.41 6.42
N LEU A 108 -17.29 4.74 7.27
CA LEU A 108 -16.40 3.66 6.88
C LEU A 108 -17.12 2.30 6.86
N PHE A 109 -17.83 1.96 7.93
CA PHE A 109 -18.39 0.62 8.16
C PHE A 109 -19.40 0.13 7.13
N PRO A 110 -20.24 0.97 6.47
CA PRO A 110 -21.12 0.50 5.40
C PRO A 110 -20.36 -0.14 4.22
N ARG A 111 -19.09 0.25 3.99
CA ARG A 111 -18.25 -0.27 2.89
C ARG A 111 -17.53 -1.57 3.24
N TYR A 112 -17.43 -1.89 4.53
CA TYR A 112 -16.62 -3.01 5.02
C TYR A 112 -17.42 -3.81 6.04
N PRO A 113 -18.14 -4.88 5.64
CA PRO A 113 -18.96 -5.67 6.56
C PRO A 113 -18.12 -6.35 7.65
N ILE A 114 -18.79 -6.75 8.75
CA ILE A 114 -18.15 -7.45 9.87
C ILE A 114 -17.66 -8.80 9.33
N ASP A 115 -16.40 -9.13 9.60
CA ASP A 115 -15.82 -10.43 9.27
C ASP A 115 -15.99 -11.42 10.43
N SER A 116 -15.80 -12.71 10.16
CA SER A 116 -15.81 -13.76 11.18
C SER A 116 -14.81 -13.48 12.30
N GLU A 117 -15.21 -13.75 13.54
CA GLU A 117 -14.38 -13.65 14.74
C GLU A 117 -13.06 -14.45 14.64
N GLU A 118 -12.98 -15.45 13.76
CA GLU A 118 -11.78 -16.25 13.51
C GLU A 118 -10.64 -15.47 12.82
N ARG A 119 -10.96 -14.33 12.20
CA ARG A 119 -10.05 -13.52 11.39
C ARG A 119 -9.28 -12.48 12.21
N CYS A 120 -9.74 -12.21 13.43
CA CYS A 120 -9.03 -11.44 14.44
C CYS A 120 -8.74 -12.31 15.66
N VAL A 121 -7.73 -11.96 16.45
CA VAL A 121 -7.33 -12.72 17.64
C VAL A 121 -7.33 -11.85 18.87
N GLY A 122 -7.75 -12.42 19.99
CA GLY A 122 -7.71 -11.77 21.30
C GLY A 122 -6.42 -12.07 22.07
N GLU A 123 -6.38 -11.65 23.34
CA GLU A 123 -5.25 -11.84 24.26
C GLU A 123 -4.81 -13.30 24.48
N SER A 124 -5.68 -14.27 24.24
CA SER A 124 -5.36 -15.71 24.35
C SER A 124 -4.93 -16.33 23.01
N PHE A 125 -4.75 -15.51 21.98
CA PHE A 125 -4.48 -15.92 20.58
C PHE A 125 -5.60 -16.74 19.92
N LYS A 126 -6.74 -16.90 20.61
CA LYS A 126 -7.99 -17.47 20.10
C LYS A 126 -8.78 -16.41 19.33
N PRO A 127 -9.79 -16.81 18.52
CA PRO A 127 -10.75 -15.90 17.89
C PRO A 127 -11.19 -14.80 18.86
N CYS A 128 -11.20 -13.56 18.38
CA CYS A 128 -11.58 -12.42 19.20
C CYS A 128 -13.05 -12.55 19.61
N LYS A 129 -13.33 -12.37 20.90
CA LYS A 129 -14.70 -12.33 21.42
C LYS A 129 -15.09 -10.89 21.67
N ASP A 130 -16.15 -10.42 21.03
CA ASP A 130 -16.61 -9.04 21.16
C ASP A 130 -17.30 -8.77 22.51
N GLU A 131 -17.76 -9.82 23.19
CA GLU A 131 -18.49 -9.78 24.46
C GLU A 131 -17.64 -9.31 25.66
N ASP A 132 -16.34 -9.60 25.66
CA ASP A 132 -15.43 -9.11 26.70
C ASP A 132 -14.90 -7.73 26.31
N ALA A 133 -15.61 -6.69 26.75
CA ALA A 133 -15.30 -5.29 26.49
C ALA A 133 -13.94 -4.84 27.02
N LYS A 134 -13.34 -5.57 27.98
CA LYS A 134 -12.02 -5.24 28.54
C LYS A 134 -10.89 -5.92 27.77
N SER A 135 -11.18 -6.99 27.04
CA SER A 135 -10.19 -7.74 26.27
C SER A 135 -9.78 -7.02 24.99
N MET A 136 -8.48 -7.04 24.71
CA MET A 136 -7.95 -6.51 23.46
C MET A 136 -7.93 -7.57 22.35
N CYS A 137 -8.11 -7.08 21.14
CA CYS A 137 -8.12 -7.81 19.89
C CYS A 137 -7.32 -7.10 18.79
N VAL A 138 -6.80 -7.90 17.86
CA VAL A 138 -6.03 -7.42 16.71
C VAL A 138 -6.33 -8.29 15.50
N GLY A 139 -6.30 -7.69 14.32
CA GLY A 139 -6.45 -8.45 13.09
C GLY A 139 -5.23 -9.32 12.76
N ARG A 140 -5.50 -10.47 12.14
CA ARG A 140 -4.47 -11.26 11.45
C ARG A 140 -4.02 -10.54 10.17
N ALA A 141 -3.25 -11.22 9.32
CA ALA A 141 -2.93 -10.69 7.99
C ALA A 141 -4.22 -10.28 7.25
N PHE A 142 -4.18 -9.11 6.61
CA PHE A 142 -5.30 -8.53 5.84
C PHE A 142 -6.57 -8.23 6.65
N ARG A 143 -6.45 -8.09 7.98
CA ARG A 143 -7.57 -7.81 8.88
C ARG A 143 -7.19 -6.72 9.86
N ALA A 144 -8.18 -5.91 10.21
CA ALA A 144 -8.07 -4.90 11.24
C ALA A 144 -9.20 -5.07 12.25
N TYR A 145 -8.86 -4.92 13.53
CA TYR A 145 -9.83 -4.85 14.61
C TYR A 145 -9.98 -3.38 15.04
N PHE A 146 -11.20 -2.84 14.96
CA PHE A 146 -11.46 -1.41 15.15
C PHE A 146 -11.89 -1.08 16.58
N TYR A 147 -11.52 0.11 17.03
CA TYR A 147 -11.88 0.67 18.33
C TYR A 147 -12.30 2.13 18.19
N GLU A 148 -13.50 2.47 18.65
CA GLU A 148 -13.99 3.86 18.65
C GLU A 148 -13.75 4.50 20.02
N PHE A 149 -13.33 5.76 20.06
CA PHE A 149 -13.26 6.48 21.32
C PHE A 149 -14.67 6.79 21.84
N LYS A 150 -14.89 6.63 23.15
CA LYS A 150 -16.15 7.06 23.78
C LYS A 150 -16.25 8.58 23.70
N LYS A 151 -17.36 9.10 23.21
CA LYS A 151 -17.63 10.55 23.17
C LYS A 151 -17.70 11.09 24.61
N GLN A 152 -16.97 12.18 24.87
CA GLN A 152 -17.10 12.93 26.12
C GLN A 152 -18.44 13.70 26.10
N PRO A 153 -19.14 13.85 27.24
CA PRO A 153 -20.37 14.66 27.30
C PRO A 153 -20.04 16.13 26.93
N GLY A 154 -20.56 16.62 25.81
CA GLY A 154 -20.46 18.04 25.39
C GLY A 154 -19.58 18.33 24.16
N GLU A 155 -18.97 17.32 23.54
CA GLU A 155 -18.14 17.53 22.33
C GLU A 155 -19.01 17.60 21.06
N GLN A 156 -19.27 18.81 20.56
CA GLN A 156 -19.89 19.01 19.24
C GLN A 156 -18.84 18.91 18.14
N VAL A 157 -19.01 17.94 17.25
CA VAL A 157 -18.15 17.72 16.08
C VAL A 157 -18.56 18.68 14.97
N SER A 158 -17.62 19.51 14.51
CA SER A 158 -17.79 20.26 13.27
C SER A 158 -17.56 19.31 12.09
N HIS A 159 -18.62 19.06 11.33
CA HIS A 159 -18.55 18.25 10.11
C HIS A 159 -17.95 19.08 8.98
N GLN A 160 -16.66 18.88 8.69
CA GLN A 160 -16.12 19.12 7.36
C GLN A 160 -15.92 17.75 6.70
N GLY A 161 -16.98 17.28 6.04
CA GLY A 161 -16.96 16.07 5.24
C GLY A 161 -16.06 16.27 4.02
N VAL A 162 -14.96 15.53 3.98
CA VAL A 162 -14.29 15.20 2.72
C VAL A 162 -14.89 13.87 2.29
N ALA A 163 -15.67 13.88 1.22
CA ALA A 163 -16.22 12.67 0.63
C ALA A 163 -15.08 11.88 -0.04
N SER A 164 -14.71 10.71 0.50
CA SER A 164 -13.89 9.72 -0.19
C SER A 164 -14.79 8.62 -0.77
N GLY A 165 -15.53 8.98 -1.82
CA GLY A 165 -16.21 8.01 -2.68
C GLY A 165 -15.19 7.26 -3.53
N GLY A 166 -15.12 5.94 -3.37
CA GLY A 166 -14.31 5.10 -4.24
C GLY A 166 -14.31 3.65 -3.82
N GLY A 167 -15.36 2.90 -4.21
CA GLY A 167 -15.27 1.44 -4.23
C GLY A 167 -14.04 0.97 -5.00
N TYR A 168 -13.53 -0.22 -4.67
CA TYR A 168 -12.41 -0.85 -5.36
C TYR A 168 -12.58 -0.72 -6.89
N GLY A 169 -11.57 -0.17 -7.58
CA GLY A 169 -11.60 -0.09 -9.04
C GLY A 169 -11.40 -1.46 -9.70
N CYS A 170 -10.73 -2.38 -8.99
CA CYS A 170 -10.46 -3.73 -9.44
C CYS A 170 -10.67 -4.76 -8.33
N GLN A 171 -11.69 -5.60 -8.46
CA GLN A 171 -12.04 -6.65 -7.49
C GLN A 171 -11.69 -8.07 -7.94
N ARG A 172 -11.23 -8.24 -9.19
CA ARG A 172 -10.83 -9.54 -9.74
C ARG A 172 -9.32 -9.74 -9.73
N ALA A 173 -8.88 -10.99 -9.69
CA ALA A 173 -7.48 -11.33 -9.85
C ALA A 173 -6.91 -10.79 -11.17
N VAL A 174 -5.73 -10.18 -11.10
CA VAL A 174 -4.92 -9.80 -12.26
C VAL A 174 -3.43 -9.87 -11.92
N ASP A 175 -2.60 -10.25 -12.87
CA ASP A 175 -1.14 -10.20 -12.75
C ASP A 175 -0.63 -8.93 -13.46
N VAL A 176 -0.06 -7.98 -12.70
CA VAL A 176 0.39 -6.69 -13.23
C VAL A 176 1.90 -6.57 -13.08
N ALA A 177 2.62 -6.31 -14.18
CA ALA A 177 4.01 -5.89 -14.15
C ALA A 177 4.07 -4.38 -14.41
N PHE A 178 4.58 -3.60 -13.45
CA PHE A 178 4.82 -2.17 -13.62
C PHE A 178 6.31 -1.95 -13.86
N VAL A 179 6.64 -1.37 -15.02
CA VAL A 179 8.00 -1.21 -15.54
C VAL A 179 8.32 0.27 -15.63
N ILE A 180 9.29 0.73 -14.84
CA ILE A 180 9.57 2.14 -14.61
C ILE A 180 10.92 2.51 -15.23
N ASP A 181 10.90 3.49 -16.12
CA ASP A 181 12.12 4.14 -16.59
C ASP A 181 12.78 4.92 -15.45
N THR A 182 14.05 4.61 -15.20
CA THR A 182 14.93 5.30 -14.24
C THR A 182 16.17 5.87 -14.92
N SER A 183 16.10 6.12 -16.22
CA SER A 183 17.16 6.75 -17.00
C SER A 183 17.49 8.16 -16.52
N GLY A 184 18.61 8.70 -17.02
CA GLY A 184 19.14 10.00 -16.58
C GLY A 184 18.20 11.18 -16.83
N SER A 185 17.37 11.12 -17.88
CA SER A 185 16.38 12.14 -18.24
C SER A 185 15.28 12.28 -17.20
N VAL A 186 14.94 11.18 -16.52
CA VAL A 186 13.87 11.17 -15.52
C VAL A 186 14.24 12.06 -14.36
N THR A 187 15.46 11.99 -13.82
CA THR A 187 15.87 12.65 -12.56
C THR A 187 15.22 12.08 -11.29
N GLN A 188 15.90 12.24 -10.14
CA GLN A 188 15.39 11.80 -8.84
C GLN A 188 14.04 12.44 -8.47
N ALA A 189 13.85 13.72 -8.79
CA ALA A 189 12.65 14.46 -8.41
C ALA A 189 11.40 13.95 -9.14
N ASN A 190 11.54 13.56 -10.41
CA ASN A 190 10.43 12.99 -11.15
C ASN A 190 10.21 11.51 -10.82
N PHE A 191 11.28 10.76 -10.55
CA PHE A 191 11.16 9.40 -10.03
C PHE A 191 10.33 9.37 -8.74
N ASN A 192 10.55 10.32 -7.82
CA ASN A 192 9.73 10.43 -6.60
C ASN A 192 8.24 10.66 -6.90
N ARG A 193 7.91 11.38 -7.98
CA ARG A 193 6.51 11.56 -8.44
C ARG A 193 5.94 10.25 -9.00
N ILE A 194 6.73 9.48 -9.75
CA ILE A 194 6.34 8.14 -10.23
C ILE A 194 6.06 7.21 -9.04
N ILE A 195 6.90 7.21 -8.00
CA ILE A 195 6.69 6.42 -6.79
C ILE A 195 5.38 6.80 -6.07
N GLN A 196 5.07 8.10 -5.98
CA GLN A 196 3.79 8.55 -5.42
C GLN A 196 2.60 8.10 -6.28
N PHE A 197 2.70 8.23 -7.61
CA PHE A 197 1.69 7.76 -8.54
C PHE A 197 1.45 6.25 -8.43
N LEU A 198 2.52 5.45 -8.36
CA LEU A 198 2.44 4.00 -8.23
C LEU A 198 1.77 3.59 -6.91
N LYS A 199 2.03 4.30 -5.80
CA LYS A 199 1.33 4.10 -4.52
C LYS A 199 -0.18 4.34 -4.66
N LEU A 200 -0.59 5.41 -5.35
CA LEU A 200 -2.01 5.71 -5.62
C LEU A 200 -2.64 4.67 -6.58
N PHE A 201 -1.86 4.15 -7.53
CA PHE A 201 -2.33 3.14 -8.46
C PHE A 201 -2.63 1.81 -7.75
N VAL A 202 -1.71 1.31 -6.91
CA VAL A 202 -1.92 0.05 -6.19
C VAL A 202 -3.08 0.14 -5.19
N ASP A 203 -3.40 1.33 -4.67
CA ASP A 203 -4.57 1.56 -3.80
C ASP A 203 -5.91 1.21 -4.47
N ARG A 204 -5.95 1.12 -5.81
CA ARG A 204 -7.17 0.81 -6.57
C ARG A 204 -7.51 -0.66 -6.69
N PHE A 205 -6.62 -1.54 -6.24
CA PHE A 205 -6.77 -2.97 -6.33
C PHE A 205 -7.17 -3.56 -4.99
N ASP A 206 -8.07 -4.54 -5.00
CA ASP A 206 -8.36 -5.36 -3.83
C ASP A 206 -7.23 -6.38 -3.60
N PHE A 207 -6.07 -5.91 -3.13
CA PHE A 207 -4.85 -6.71 -3.01
C PHE A 207 -4.53 -7.08 -1.55
N PRO A 208 -4.02 -8.31 -1.29
CA PRO A 208 -3.90 -9.43 -2.22
C PRO A 208 -5.17 -10.29 -2.28
N ASP A 209 -6.22 -9.94 -1.55
CA ASP A 209 -7.42 -10.77 -1.34
C ASP A 209 -8.15 -11.15 -2.64
N SER A 210 -8.16 -10.29 -3.67
CA SER A 210 -8.72 -10.64 -4.99
C SER A 210 -7.90 -11.69 -5.75
N GLY A 211 -6.72 -12.05 -5.24
CA GLY A 211 -5.73 -12.85 -5.95
C GLY A 211 -4.89 -12.04 -6.94
N THR A 212 -4.96 -10.70 -6.93
CA THR A 212 -4.09 -9.81 -7.71
C THR A 212 -2.62 -9.97 -7.29
N ARG A 213 -1.70 -9.88 -8.25
CA ARG A 213 -0.25 -9.91 -8.02
C ARG A 213 0.42 -8.76 -8.75
N PHE A 214 1.47 -8.22 -8.14
CA PHE A 214 2.27 -7.12 -8.72
C PHE A 214 3.72 -7.54 -8.89
N ALA A 215 4.30 -7.26 -10.05
CA ALA A 215 5.73 -7.23 -10.24
C ALA A 215 6.18 -5.78 -10.47
N LEU A 216 7.29 -5.40 -9.85
CA LEU A 216 7.86 -4.06 -9.95
C LEU A 216 9.24 -4.18 -10.56
N LEU A 217 9.43 -3.49 -11.68
CA LEU A 217 10.69 -3.45 -12.41
C LEU A 217 11.06 -2.00 -12.64
N ARG A 218 12.34 -1.72 -12.58
CA ARG A 218 12.91 -0.43 -12.96
C ARG A 218 14.07 -0.66 -13.92
N TYR A 219 14.24 0.22 -14.87
CA TYR A 219 15.26 0.05 -15.90
C TYR A 219 15.96 1.34 -16.27
N ASP A 220 17.21 1.17 -16.65
CA ASP A 220 18.01 2.15 -17.37
C ASP A 220 18.84 1.40 -18.43
N HIS A 221 20.16 1.41 -18.31
CA HIS A 221 21.08 0.53 -19.03
C HIS A 221 21.11 -0.89 -18.44
N HIS A 222 20.53 -1.09 -17.25
CA HIS A 222 20.24 -2.40 -16.66
C HIS A 222 18.77 -2.50 -16.26
N VAL A 223 18.26 -3.73 -16.13
CA VAL A 223 16.93 -4.00 -15.58
C VAL A 223 17.08 -4.54 -14.17
N CYS A 224 16.37 -3.94 -13.22
CA CYS A 224 16.30 -4.37 -11.83
C CYS A 224 14.86 -4.81 -11.52
N ILE A 225 14.70 -6.03 -10.99
CA ILE A 225 13.42 -6.56 -10.53
C ILE A 225 13.35 -6.33 -9.03
N ASP A 226 12.57 -5.35 -8.60
CA ASP A 226 12.41 -5.03 -7.17
C ASP A 226 11.42 -5.98 -6.49
N LEU A 227 10.42 -6.47 -7.23
CA LEU A 227 9.39 -7.39 -6.74
C LEU A 227 8.90 -8.32 -7.85
N THR A 228 8.80 -9.62 -7.58
CA THR A 228 8.19 -10.60 -8.49
C THR A 228 6.69 -10.80 -8.20
N LEU A 229 5.96 -11.40 -9.15
CA LEU A 229 4.53 -11.73 -8.93
C LEU A 229 4.36 -12.68 -7.74
N GLU A 230 5.24 -13.66 -7.61
CA GLU A 230 5.23 -14.64 -6.53
C GLU A 230 5.51 -13.99 -5.18
N ASP A 231 6.50 -13.09 -5.09
CA ASP A 231 6.83 -12.42 -3.83
C ASP A 231 5.72 -11.48 -3.37
N SER A 232 4.98 -10.87 -4.31
CA SER A 232 3.95 -9.90 -3.98
C SER A 232 2.87 -10.44 -3.05
N VAL A 233 2.50 -11.72 -3.16
CA VAL A 233 1.42 -12.30 -2.33
C VAL A 233 1.76 -12.34 -0.83
N LEU A 234 3.03 -12.12 -0.47
CA LEU A 234 3.50 -12.07 0.90
C LEU A 234 3.27 -10.69 1.57
N TYR A 235 2.86 -9.69 0.79
CA TYR A 235 2.65 -8.32 1.25
C TYR A 235 1.16 -8.01 1.47
N THR A 236 0.88 -7.19 2.48
CA THR A 236 -0.36 -6.39 2.56
C THR A 236 -0.31 -5.26 1.54
N LEU A 237 -1.45 -4.62 1.25
CA LEU A 237 -1.45 -3.42 0.41
C LEU A 237 -0.50 -2.35 0.96
N HIS A 238 -0.48 -2.15 2.28
CA HIS A 238 0.47 -1.27 2.93
C HIS A 238 1.93 -1.73 2.74
N GLY A 239 2.22 -3.02 2.94
CA GLY A 239 3.54 -3.58 2.72
C GLY A 239 4.03 -3.40 1.28
N LEU A 240 3.14 -3.57 0.29
CA LEU A 240 3.43 -3.32 -1.11
C LEU A 240 3.76 -1.84 -1.35
N LYS A 241 3.01 -0.91 -0.74
CA LYS A 241 3.30 0.53 -0.83
C LYS A 241 4.65 0.89 -0.19
N ASN A 242 5.03 0.24 0.91
CA ASN A 242 6.36 0.42 1.49
C ASN A 242 7.43 -0.08 0.54
N LYS A 243 7.23 -1.28 -0.05
CA LYS A 243 8.14 -1.84 -1.04
C LYS A 243 8.31 -0.93 -2.27
N VAL A 244 7.22 -0.31 -2.75
CA VAL A 244 7.27 0.73 -3.80
C VAL A 244 8.10 1.94 -3.34
N GLY A 245 7.96 2.36 -2.08
CA GLY A 245 8.74 3.47 -1.52
C GLY A 245 10.23 3.20 -1.33
N GLU A 246 10.65 1.93 -1.30
CA GLU A 246 12.04 1.50 -1.16
C GLU A 246 12.79 1.44 -2.50
N MET A 247 12.07 1.53 -3.63
CA MET A 247 12.68 1.50 -4.97
C MET A 247 13.65 2.69 -5.15
N LEU A 248 14.77 2.44 -5.83
CA LEU A 248 15.84 3.43 -5.99
C LEU A 248 15.89 3.98 -7.42
N TYR A 249 16.22 5.25 -7.53
CA TYR A 249 16.61 5.86 -8.80
C TYR A 249 18.09 5.57 -9.07
N THR A 250 18.43 5.14 -10.28
CA THR A 250 19.82 4.78 -10.63
C THR A 250 20.43 5.65 -11.71
N GLY A 251 19.64 6.15 -12.67
CA GLY A 251 20.16 6.95 -13.78
C GLY A 251 20.96 6.09 -14.79
N GLY A 252 20.82 6.40 -16.07
CA GLY A 252 21.52 5.69 -17.14
C GLY A 252 20.88 5.90 -18.51
N SER A 253 21.22 5.06 -19.46
CA SER A 253 20.58 5.05 -20.79
C SER A 253 19.18 4.43 -20.73
N THR A 254 18.33 4.64 -21.73
CA THR A 254 16.96 4.12 -21.73
C THR A 254 16.88 2.82 -22.56
N LEU A 255 17.11 1.64 -21.98
CA LEU A 255 17.04 0.35 -22.71
C LEU A 255 15.67 -0.33 -22.57
N THR A 256 14.63 0.30 -23.10
CA THR A 256 13.24 -0.15 -23.03
C THR A 256 13.03 -1.57 -23.59
N HIS A 257 13.73 -1.91 -24.67
CA HIS A 257 13.65 -3.25 -25.29
C HIS A 257 14.12 -4.36 -24.35
N LEU A 258 15.17 -4.12 -23.54
CA LEU A 258 15.65 -5.08 -22.55
C LEU A 258 14.65 -5.24 -21.40
N ALA A 259 14.05 -4.15 -20.94
CA ALA A 259 13.03 -4.20 -19.91
C ALA A 259 11.84 -5.08 -20.33
N LEU A 260 11.35 -4.91 -21.57
CA LEU A 260 10.28 -5.73 -22.13
C LEU A 260 10.68 -7.20 -22.26
N GLN A 261 11.95 -7.49 -22.60
CA GLN A 261 12.46 -8.85 -22.66
C GLN A 261 12.51 -9.50 -21.26
N GLU A 262 12.97 -8.79 -20.23
CA GLU A 262 13.01 -9.31 -18.85
C GLU A 262 11.62 -9.53 -18.27
N VAL A 263 10.63 -8.69 -18.60
CA VAL A 263 9.22 -8.94 -18.24
C VAL A 263 8.75 -10.28 -18.81
N LYS A 264 9.06 -10.56 -20.07
CA LYS A 264 8.72 -11.84 -20.70
C LYS A 264 9.45 -13.00 -20.03
N ASP A 265 10.77 -12.90 -19.89
CA ASP A 265 11.63 -14.03 -19.54
C ASP A 265 11.65 -14.33 -18.03
N LYS A 266 11.38 -13.34 -17.17
CA LYS A 266 11.45 -13.48 -15.71
C LYS A 266 10.11 -13.35 -15.01
N ILE A 267 9.23 -12.45 -15.49
CA ILE A 267 7.98 -12.11 -14.79
C ILE A 267 6.81 -12.94 -15.31
N PHE A 268 6.55 -12.91 -16.61
CA PHE A 268 5.48 -13.69 -17.24
C PHE A 268 5.96 -15.02 -17.82
N LYS A 269 6.99 -15.60 -17.20
CA LYS A 269 7.50 -16.92 -17.55
C LYS A 269 6.43 -18.00 -17.28
N GLY A 270 6.36 -18.98 -18.19
CA GLY A 270 5.46 -20.13 -18.03
C GLY A 270 3.97 -19.82 -18.22
N ALA A 271 3.14 -20.83 -17.93
CA ALA A 271 1.72 -20.79 -18.21
C ALA A 271 0.99 -19.72 -17.37
N PRO A 272 0.03 -18.97 -17.97
CA PRO A 272 -0.82 -18.05 -17.22
C PRO A 272 -1.68 -18.76 -16.19
N ARG A 273 -1.98 -18.05 -15.09
CA ARG A 273 -3.00 -18.51 -14.15
C ARG A 273 -4.35 -18.53 -14.86
N TYR A 274 -5.09 -19.63 -14.73
CA TYR A 274 -6.36 -19.80 -15.43
C TYR A 274 -7.34 -18.65 -15.11
N GLY A 275 -7.85 -17.99 -16.15
CA GLY A 275 -8.81 -16.89 -16.03
C GLY A 275 -8.24 -15.58 -15.47
N VAL A 276 -6.94 -15.49 -15.20
CA VAL A 276 -6.29 -14.28 -14.68
C VAL A 276 -5.56 -13.56 -15.81
N PRO A 277 -5.96 -12.33 -16.18
CA PRO A 277 -5.26 -11.57 -17.20
C PRO A 277 -3.87 -11.13 -16.71
N ARG A 278 -2.96 -10.96 -17.67
CA ARG A 278 -1.62 -10.42 -17.46
C ARG A 278 -1.53 -9.04 -18.11
N THR A 279 -1.05 -8.04 -17.38
CA THR A 279 -0.88 -6.68 -17.88
C THR A 279 0.52 -6.17 -17.61
N CYS A 280 1.19 -5.64 -18.64
CA CYS A 280 2.44 -4.90 -18.53
C CYS A 280 2.13 -3.40 -18.67
N ILE A 281 2.42 -2.62 -17.64
CA ILE A 281 2.34 -1.15 -17.68
C ILE A 281 3.76 -0.63 -17.74
N LEU A 282 4.15 -0.05 -18.86
CA LEU A 282 5.46 0.57 -19.06
C LEU A 282 5.33 2.09 -18.94
N MET A 283 6.21 2.73 -18.18
CA MET A 283 6.29 4.18 -18.06
C MET A 283 7.69 4.66 -18.45
N THR A 284 7.77 5.58 -19.41
CA THR A 284 9.04 6.12 -19.94
C THR A 284 8.92 7.61 -20.29
N ASP A 285 10.04 8.34 -20.23
CA ASP A 285 10.12 9.75 -20.63
C ASP A 285 10.89 9.98 -21.94
N GLY A 286 11.29 8.90 -22.63
CA GLY A 286 12.11 9.03 -23.82
C GLY A 286 12.01 7.85 -24.79
N ILE A 287 12.99 7.81 -25.69
CA ILE A 287 13.12 6.84 -26.78
C ILE A 287 14.14 5.79 -26.36
N THR A 288 13.90 4.53 -26.70
CA THR A 288 14.86 3.46 -26.43
C THR A 288 16.21 3.75 -27.11
N HIS A 289 17.28 3.58 -26.36
CA HIS A 289 18.62 3.55 -26.92
C HIS A 289 18.76 2.35 -27.88
N GLY A 290 19.51 2.51 -28.97
CA GLY A 290 19.58 1.52 -30.06
C GLY A 290 18.48 1.64 -31.11
N GLY A 291 17.52 2.56 -30.93
CA GLY A 291 16.51 2.95 -31.92
C GLY A 291 15.16 2.25 -31.75
N SER A 292 14.08 2.96 -32.10
CA SER A 292 12.69 2.57 -31.84
C SER A 292 12.22 1.26 -32.46
N LEU A 293 12.97 0.68 -33.41
CA LEU A 293 12.61 -0.62 -33.98
C LEU A 293 12.95 -1.78 -33.03
N THR A 294 13.88 -1.58 -32.10
CA THR A 294 14.33 -2.62 -31.15
C THR A 294 13.23 -3.09 -30.21
N VAL A 295 12.25 -2.23 -29.89
CA VAL A 295 11.11 -2.58 -29.02
C VAL A 295 10.04 -3.41 -29.71
N LYS A 296 10.01 -3.48 -31.06
CA LYS A 296 8.93 -4.18 -31.80
C LYS A 296 8.86 -5.66 -31.45
N GLN A 297 10.00 -6.35 -31.53
CA GLN A 297 10.09 -7.78 -31.31
C GLN A 297 9.73 -8.20 -29.87
N PRO A 298 10.34 -7.65 -28.79
CA PRO A 298 9.98 -8.02 -27.43
C PRO A 298 8.52 -7.68 -27.10
N SER A 299 7.99 -6.56 -27.61
CA SER A 299 6.57 -6.21 -27.42
C SER A 299 5.63 -7.20 -28.11
N ALA A 300 5.95 -7.62 -29.35
CA ALA A 300 5.17 -8.63 -30.07
C ALA A 300 5.17 -9.99 -29.34
N TYR A 301 6.31 -10.38 -28.74
CA TYR A 301 6.37 -11.60 -27.94
C TYR A 301 5.53 -11.55 -26.68
N LEU A 302 5.54 -10.43 -25.94
CA LEU A 302 4.65 -10.25 -24.79
C LEU A 302 3.16 -10.35 -25.22
N ARG A 303 2.79 -9.69 -26.31
CA ARG A 303 1.41 -9.79 -26.84
C ARG A 303 1.05 -11.22 -27.27
N ALA A 304 1.98 -11.95 -27.89
CA ALA A 304 1.78 -13.36 -28.24
C ALA A 304 1.60 -14.28 -27.02
N LEU A 305 2.13 -13.90 -25.85
CA LEU A 305 1.87 -14.57 -24.56
C LEU A 305 0.53 -14.16 -23.91
N GLY A 306 -0.29 -13.37 -24.60
CA GLY A 306 -1.55 -12.85 -24.08
C GLY A 306 -1.39 -11.73 -23.04
N VAL A 307 -0.21 -11.11 -22.97
CA VAL A 307 0.02 -9.96 -22.08
C VAL A 307 -0.53 -8.69 -22.72
N HIS A 308 -1.44 -8.03 -22.02
CA HIS A 308 -1.94 -6.71 -22.40
C HIS A 308 -0.90 -5.65 -22.04
N ILE A 309 -0.43 -4.85 -23.00
CA ILE A 309 0.60 -3.83 -22.76
C ILE A 309 -0.06 -2.46 -22.78
N ILE A 310 0.21 -1.63 -21.77
CA ILE A 310 -0.17 -0.22 -21.70
C ILE A 310 1.12 0.59 -21.56
N ALA A 311 1.30 1.62 -22.39
CA ALA A 311 2.48 2.49 -22.33
C ALA A 311 2.09 3.90 -21.87
N ILE A 312 2.80 4.43 -20.89
CA ILE A 312 2.68 5.79 -20.38
C ILE A 312 3.93 6.56 -20.83
N GLY A 313 3.76 7.47 -21.78
CA GLY A 313 4.80 8.40 -22.20
C GLY A 313 4.68 9.71 -21.44
N VAL A 314 5.80 10.22 -20.91
CA VAL A 314 5.83 11.49 -20.17
C VAL A 314 6.81 12.47 -20.81
N GLY A 315 6.38 13.70 -21.06
CA GLY A 315 7.24 14.75 -21.61
C GLY A 315 7.26 14.82 -23.13
N SER A 316 8.07 15.73 -23.67
CA SER A 316 8.19 15.98 -25.12
C SER A 316 9.12 15.02 -25.84
N GLU A 317 10.00 14.32 -25.12
CA GLU A 317 11.06 13.49 -25.70
C GLU A 317 10.57 12.09 -26.09
N VAL A 318 9.32 11.74 -25.79
CA VAL A 318 8.72 10.45 -26.18
C VAL A 318 8.33 10.43 -27.66
N ASP A 319 8.68 9.36 -28.37
CA ASP A 319 8.17 9.11 -29.72
C ASP A 319 6.86 8.30 -29.65
N SER A 320 5.74 8.94 -29.99
CA SER A 320 4.43 8.29 -30.06
C SER A 320 4.41 7.03 -30.95
N ARG A 321 5.25 6.95 -31.98
CA ARG A 321 5.38 5.76 -32.84
C ARG A 321 6.08 4.62 -32.12
N GLU A 322 7.07 4.92 -31.29
CA GLU A 322 7.73 3.91 -30.45
C GLU A 322 6.75 3.34 -29.42
N LEU A 323 6.01 4.22 -28.73
CA LEU A 323 4.98 3.80 -27.78
C LEU A 323 3.89 2.96 -28.48
N ALA A 324 3.54 3.29 -29.73
CA ALA A 324 2.62 2.50 -30.53
C ALA A 324 3.20 1.13 -30.95
N TYR A 325 4.51 1.00 -31.17
CA TYR A 325 5.14 -0.32 -31.37
C TYR A 325 5.03 -1.20 -30.11
N ILE A 326 5.04 -0.57 -28.94
CA ILE A 326 4.99 -1.24 -27.63
C ILE A 326 3.55 -1.62 -27.26
N ALA A 327 2.63 -0.67 -27.27
CA ALA A 327 1.30 -0.81 -26.70
C ALA A 327 0.16 -0.67 -27.72
N GLU A 328 0.48 -0.56 -29.02
CA GLU A 328 -0.48 -0.33 -30.10
C GLU A 328 -1.32 0.92 -29.83
N LYS A 329 -2.61 0.77 -29.50
CA LYS A 329 -3.53 1.87 -29.18
C LYS A 329 -3.58 2.21 -27.68
N ASN A 330 -2.97 1.40 -26.82
CA ASN A 330 -3.02 1.55 -25.37
C ASN A 330 -1.91 2.48 -24.86
N VAL A 331 -1.87 3.69 -25.43
CA VAL A 331 -0.86 4.70 -25.09
C VAL A 331 -1.54 5.84 -24.32
N ILE A 332 -0.95 6.20 -23.18
CA ILE A 332 -1.31 7.38 -22.39
C ILE A 332 -0.15 8.35 -22.48
N LEU A 333 -0.44 9.58 -22.90
CA LEU A 333 0.56 10.65 -22.99
C LEU A 333 0.29 11.68 -21.90
N LEU A 334 1.34 12.03 -21.15
CA LEU A 334 1.35 13.10 -20.17
C LEU A 334 2.39 14.14 -20.59
N THR A 335 2.06 15.42 -20.51
CA THR A 335 2.94 16.47 -21.06
C THR A 335 4.17 16.73 -20.19
N SER A 336 4.10 16.37 -18.91
CA SER A 336 5.19 16.53 -17.94
C SER A 336 5.03 15.60 -16.75
N PHE A 337 6.08 15.48 -15.93
CA PHE A 337 6.02 14.72 -14.68
C PHE A 337 5.11 15.35 -13.62
N ASP A 338 4.84 16.66 -13.68
CA ASP A 338 3.84 17.27 -12.79
C ASP A 338 2.43 16.80 -13.14
N GLU A 339 2.14 16.54 -14.42
CA GLU A 339 0.86 15.96 -14.83
C GLU A 339 0.64 14.54 -14.31
N VAL A 340 1.70 13.78 -14.04
CA VAL A 340 1.61 12.43 -13.47
C VAL A 340 0.81 12.45 -12.17
N LEU A 341 1.05 13.45 -11.31
CA LEU A 341 0.30 13.61 -10.06
C LEU A 341 -0.98 14.42 -10.25
N ALA A 342 -0.94 15.51 -11.02
CA ALA A 342 -2.12 16.37 -11.22
C ALA A 342 -3.28 15.63 -11.91
N LYS A 343 -2.98 14.70 -12.83
CA LYS A 343 -3.95 13.85 -13.54
C LYS A 343 -3.99 12.42 -13.00
N ALA A 344 -3.39 12.15 -11.83
CA ALA A 344 -3.25 10.80 -11.29
C ALA A 344 -4.59 10.05 -11.28
N HIS A 345 -5.67 10.68 -10.78
CA HIS A 345 -6.99 10.06 -10.72
C HIS A 345 -7.48 9.59 -12.11
N GLN A 346 -7.44 10.47 -13.12
CA GLN A 346 -7.88 10.14 -14.48
C GLN A 346 -7.01 9.05 -15.13
N THR A 347 -5.68 9.16 -14.99
CA THR A 347 -4.74 8.19 -15.56
C THR A 347 -4.93 6.83 -14.90
N ILE A 348 -5.04 6.79 -13.57
CA ILE A 348 -5.26 5.57 -12.81
C ILE A 348 -6.59 4.91 -13.20
N GLU A 349 -7.67 5.67 -13.35
CA GLU A 349 -8.95 5.14 -13.86
C GLU A 349 -8.79 4.43 -15.21
N GLN A 350 -8.04 5.02 -16.14
CA GLN A 350 -7.77 4.41 -17.44
C GLN A 350 -6.93 3.13 -17.31
N LEU A 351 -5.88 3.16 -16.49
CA LEU A 351 -5.03 1.99 -16.24
C LEU A 351 -5.82 0.85 -15.60
N VAL A 352 -6.63 1.16 -14.58
CA VAL A 352 -7.49 0.19 -13.90
C VAL A 352 -8.50 -0.40 -14.88
N ARG A 353 -9.16 0.40 -15.74
CA ARG A 353 -10.06 -0.14 -16.78
C ARG A 353 -9.33 -1.02 -17.78
N GLY A 354 -8.15 -0.63 -18.23
CA GLY A 354 -7.33 -1.40 -19.18
C GLY A 354 -6.80 -2.72 -18.59
N THR A 355 -6.56 -2.76 -17.28
CA THR A 355 -6.02 -3.92 -16.55
C THR A 355 -7.15 -4.85 -16.06
N CYS A 356 -8.22 -4.24 -15.56
CA CYS A 356 -9.32 -4.88 -14.85
C CYS A 356 -10.61 -5.01 -15.68
N GLY A 357 -10.57 -4.61 -16.95
CA GLY A 357 -11.74 -4.65 -17.83
C GLY A 357 -12.82 -3.68 -17.34
N THR A 358 -13.95 -3.59 -18.04
CA THR A 358 -15.09 -2.85 -17.51
C THR A 358 -15.66 -3.61 -16.30
N VAL A 359 -15.69 -2.94 -15.16
CA VAL A 359 -16.56 -3.33 -14.04
C VAL A 359 -17.98 -3.07 -14.56
N ASN A 360 -18.65 -4.13 -15.02
CA ASN A 360 -20.04 -4.05 -15.45
C ASN A 360 -20.96 -3.96 -14.24
#